data_AF-B9FEB2-F1
#
_entry.id   AF-B9FEB2-F1
#
_cell.length_a   1.000
_cell.length_b   1.000
_cell.length_c   1.000
_cell.angle_alpha   90.00
_cell.angle_beta   90.00
_cell.angle_gamma   90.00
#
_symmetry.space_group_name_H-M   'P 1'
#
loop_
_entity.id
_entity.type
_entity.pdbx_description
1 polymer ?
#
loop_
_entity_poly.entity_id
_entity_poly.type
_entity_poly.pdbx_seq_one_letter_code
_entity_poly.pdbx_strand_id
1 'polypeptide(L)'
;MGHWGSDGGVPHEIHLGLMDFVMEISGTTGMWVSGMSNVLRSLKITTLKRTYGPYGNPKAGIPFSFSVDGSDRITGFFVRAGFITDAIGVYVRHC
;
A
#
# COMPACT_ATOMS: atom_id res chain seq x y z
N MET A 1 8.69 -14.60 3.49
CA MET A 1 8.18 -13.22 3.60
C MET A 1 8.07 -12.89 5.08
N GLY A 2 8.44 -11.66 5.49
CA GLY A 2 8.52 -11.26 6.91
C GLY A 2 7.47 -10.20 7.26
N HIS A 3 7.22 -10.05 8.57
CA HIS A 3 6.41 -8.98 9.15
C HIS A 3 7.26 -7.70 9.22
N TRP A 4 6.69 -6.57 8.81
CA TRP A 4 7.34 -5.26 8.87
C TRP A 4 6.42 -4.26 9.57
N GLY A 5 6.90 -3.62 10.64
CA GLY A 5 6.10 -2.74 11.51
C GLY A 5 5.80 -3.38 12.87
N SER A 6 4.94 -2.74 13.66
CA SER A 6 4.47 -3.25 14.96
C SER A 6 3.32 -4.26 14.82
N ASP A 7 2.97 -4.94 15.92
CA ASP A 7 1.77 -5.79 16.03
C ASP A 7 0.47 -4.99 16.26
N GLY A 8 0.52 -3.68 16.10
CA GLY A 8 -0.65 -2.81 16.27
C GLY A 8 -1.61 -2.83 15.08
N GLY A 9 -2.89 -2.57 15.34
CA GLY A 9 -3.94 -2.49 14.31
C GLY A 9 -4.73 -3.78 14.12
N VAL A 10 -5.57 -3.83 13.08
CA VAL A 10 -6.34 -5.02 12.70
C VAL A 10 -5.70 -5.62 11.45
N PRO A 11 -5.24 -6.88 11.48
CA PRO A 11 -4.64 -7.49 10.31
C PRO A 11 -5.69 -7.72 9.22
N HIS A 12 -5.31 -7.44 7.98
CA HIS A 12 -6.10 -7.75 6.79
C HIS A 12 -5.24 -8.51 5.79
N GLU A 13 -5.72 -9.67 5.36
CA GLU A 13 -5.02 -10.52 4.39
C GLU A 13 -5.65 -10.39 3.01
N ILE A 14 -4.79 -10.19 2.01
CA ILE A 14 -5.17 -10.11 0.60
C ILE A 14 -4.70 -11.38 -0.10
N HIS A 15 -5.65 -12.24 -0.44
CA HIS A 15 -5.39 -13.44 -1.23
C HIS A 15 -5.55 -13.11 -2.72
N LEU A 16 -4.43 -13.07 -3.44
CA LEU A 16 -4.41 -12.91 -4.89
C LEU A 16 -4.48 -14.29 -5.54
N GLY A 17 -5.51 -14.51 -6.35
CA GLY A 17 -5.66 -15.75 -7.10
C GLY A 17 -4.79 -15.79 -8.36
N LEU A 18 -4.74 -16.95 -9.02
CA LEU A 18 -4.23 -17.03 -10.39
C LEU A 18 -4.96 -16.00 -11.27
N MET A 19 -4.17 -15.19 -11.99
CA MET A 19 -4.62 -14.10 -12.86
C MET A 19 -5.23 -12.87 -12.16
N ASP A 20 -5.10 -12.74 -10.84
CA ASP A 20 -5.47 -11.52 -10.12
C ASP A 20 -4.22 -10.67 -9.87
N PHE A 21 -4.00 -9.67 -10.72
CA PHE A 21 -2.82 -8.82 -10.68
C PHE A 21 -3.14 -7.48 -10.04
N VAL A 22 -2.19 -6.96 -9.28
CA VAL A 22 -2.27 -5.60 -8.73
C VAL A 22 -1.99 -4.61 -9.86
N MET A 23 -2.94 -3.70 -10.06
CA MET A 23 -2.92 -2.70 -11.13
C MET A 23 -2.72 -1.29 -10.59
N GLU A 24 -3.17 -1.03 -9.36
CA GLU A 24 -3.03 0.28 -8.73
C GLU A 24 -2.70 0.11 -7.24
N ILE A 25 -1.85 1.02 -6.77
CA ILE A 25 -1.67 1.32 -5.36
C ILE A 25 -1.99 2.79 -5.14
N SER A 26 -2.84 3.09 -4.18
CA SER A 26 -3.13 4.47 -3.79
C SER A 26 -3.32 4.58 -2.29
N GLY A 27 -3.28 5.81 -1.78
CA GLY A 27 -3.33 6.02 -0.35
C GLY A 27 -3.09 7.47 0.01
N THR A 28 -2.75 7.70 1.27
CA THR A 28 -2.38 9.02 1.77
C THR A 28 -1.13 8.93 2.63
N THR A 29 -0.28 9.95 2.57
CA THR A 29 0.90 10.10 3.43
C THR A 29 0.81 11.41 4.21
N GLY A 30 1.22 11.43 5.47
CA GLY A 30 1.15 12.64 6.26
C GLY A 30 1.64 12.48 7.68
N MET A 31 1.42 13.51 8.49
CA MET A 31 1.79 13.50 9.91
C MET A 31 0.90 12.54 10.71
N TRP A 32 1.48 11.77 11.63
CA TRP A 32 0.72 11.00 12.62
C TRP A 32 0.55 11.75 13.93
N VAL A 33 1.67 12.12 14.54
CA VAL A 33 1.79 12.94 15.76
C VAL A 33 2.95 13.91 15.57
N SER A 34 3.04 14.94 16.42
CA SER A 34 4.17 15.88 16.41
C SER A 34 5.50 15.10 16.48
N GLY A 35 6.38 15.31 15.50
CA GLY A 35 7.66 14.60 15.37
C GLY A 35 7.66 13.37 14.45
N MET A 36 6.50 12.86 14.02
CA MET A 36 6.38 11.83 12.98
C MET A 36 5.72 12.41 11.74
N SER A 37 6.52 13.11 10.94
CA SER A 37 6.15 13.58 9.61
C SER A 37 6.45 12.50 8.57
N ASN A 38 5.56 12.37 7.58
CA ASN A 38 5.69 11.45 6.43
C ASN A 38 5.51 9.95 6.77
N VAL A 39 4.39 9.61 7.41
CA VAL A 39 3.96 8.22 7.53
C VAL A 39 2.87 7.87 6.53
N LEU A 40 2.73 6.59 6.20
CA LEU A 40 1.62 6.05 5.44
C LEU A 40 0.35 6.09 6.30
N ARG A 41 -0.61 6.94 5.91
CA ARG A 41 -1.87 7.19 6.62
C ARG A 41 -2.99 6.30 6.13
N SER A 42 -3.00 5.97 4.84
CA SER A 42 -3.92 5.00 4.27
C SER A 42 -3.31 4.25 3.09
N LEU A 43 -3.84 3.06 2.83
CA LEU A 43 -3.46 2.22 1.71
C LEU A 43 -4.69 1.57 1.09
N LYS A 44 -4.79 1.67 -0.23
CA LYS A 44 -5.80 1.05 -1.08
C LYS A 44 -5.06 0.32 -2.21
N ILE A 45 -5.44 -0.92 -2.47
CA ILE A 45 -4.86 -1.75 -3.52
C ILE A 45 -5.97 -2.12 -4.49
N THR A 46 -5.83 -1.75 -5.75
CA THR A 46 -6.75 -2.17 -6.81
C THR A 46 -6.10 -3.27 -7.62
N THR A 47 -6.83 -4.37 -7.76
CA THR A 47 -6.48 -5.50 -8.61
C THR A 47 -7.40 -5.55 -9.83
N LEU A 48 -7.09 -6.42 -10.79
CA LEU A 48 -7.97 -6.68 -11.94
C LEU A 48 -9.38 -7.09 -11.53
N LYS A 49 -9.56 -7.76 -10.39
CA LYS A 49 -10.86 -8.29 -9.98
C LYS A 49 -11.58 -7.41 -8.96
N ARG A 50 -10.85 -6.79 -8.04
CA ARG A 50 -11.46 -6.02 -6.94
C ARG A 50 -10.51 -5.01 -6.31
N THR A 51 -11.07 -4.12 -5.51
CA THR A 51 -10.32 -3.16 -4.69
C THR A 51 -10.33 -3.60 -3.22
N TYR A 52 -9.19 -3.43 -2.56
CA TYR A 52 -8.97 -3.71 -1.14
C TYR A 52 -8.65 -2.41 -0.39
N GLY A 53 -9.25 -2.23 0.79
CA GLY A 53 -9.15 -1.01 1.58
C GLY A 53 -10.24 0.03 1.25
N PRO A 54 -10.01 1.33 1.51
CA PRO A 54 -8.79 1.89 2.09
C PRO A 54 -8.60 1.45 3.54
N TYR A 55 -7.41 0.94 3.87
CA TYR A 55 -6.99 0.66 5.23
C TYR A 55 -6.39 1.93 5.85
N GLY A 56 -6.62 2.17 7.14
CA GLY A 56 -6.16 3.38 7.83
C GLY A 56 -7.14 4.56 7.70
N ASN A 57 -6.62 5.80 7.68
CA ASN A 57 -7.43 7.02 7.61
C ASN A 57 -7.18 7.80 6.31
N PRO A 58 -8.01 7.60 5.26
CA PRO A 58 -7.84 8.26 3.96
C PRO A 58 -8.21 9.75 3.96
N LYS A 59 -8.81 10.28 5.03
CA LYS A 59 -9.09 11.72 5.16
C LYS A 59 -7.90 12.51 5.71
N ALA A 60 -6.86 11.81 6.17
CA ALA A 60 -5.66 12.41 6.75
C ALA A 60 -4.47 12.32 5.79
N GLY A 61 -3.73 13.41 5.67
CA GLY A 61 -2.53 13.50 4.84
C GLY A 61 -2.82 13.89 3.39
N ILE A 62 -1.79 13.73 2.55
CA ILE A 62 -1.77 14.07 1.13
C ILE A 62 -1.97 12.79 0.32
N PRO A 63 -2.89 12.76 -0.65
CA PRO A 63 -3.14 11.58 -1.46
C PRO A 63 -1.99 11.28 -2.43
N PHE A 64 -1.78 9.99 -2.69
CA PHE A 64 -0.95 9.49 -3.78
C PHE A 64 -1.69 8.36 -4.51
N SER A 65 -1.36 8.17 -5.78
CA SER A 65 -1.78 7.01 -6.57
C SER A 65 -0.70 6.68 -7.60
N PHE A 66 -0.53 5.40 -7.86
CA PHE A 66 0.31 4.85 -8.91
C PHE A 66 -0.41 3.67 -9.54
N SER A 67 -0.62 3.74 -10.85
CA SER A 67 -1.22 2.69 -11.66
C SER A 67 -0.25 2.18 -12.72
N VAL A 68 -0.40 0.91 -13.10
CA VAL A 68 0.26 0.32 -14.27
C VAL A 68 -0.79 0.04 -15.35
N ASP A 69 -0.40 0.21 -16.61
CA ASP A 69 -1.28 0.04 -17.77
C ASP A 69 -0.80 -1.10 -18.69
N GLY A 70 -1.68 -1.57 -19.56
CA GLY A 70 -1.34 -2.56 -20.57
C GLY A 70 -1.01 -3.94 -19.97
N SER A 71 0.15 -4.48 -20.37
CA SER A 71 0.64 -5.79 -19.93
C SER A 71 1.45 -5.72 -18.63
N ASP A 72 1.80 -4.52 -18.15
CA ASP A 72 2.62 -4.30 -16.96
C ASP A 72 1.90 -4.73 -15.68
N ARG A 73 2.67 -5.19 -14.70
CA ARG A 73 2.14 -5.75 -13.45
C ARG A 73 2.97 -5.32 -12.25
N ILE A 74 2.28 -4.94 -11.17
CA ILE A 74 2.92 -4.85 -9.85
C ILE A 74 3.12 -6.27 -9.32
N THR A 75 4.38 -6.67 -9.11
CA THR A 75 4.76 -8.04 -8.74
C THR A 75 5.26 -8.17 -7.31
N GLY A 76 5.49 -7.04 -6.64
CA GLY A 76 5.95 -7.03 -5.26
C GLY A 76 5.91 -5.64 -4.67
N PHE A 77 6.14 -5.58 -3.37
CA PHE A 77 6.18 -4.36 -2.59
C PHE A 77 7.45 -4.34 -1.75
N PHE A 78 7.94 -3.15 -1.47
CA PHE A 78 8.94 -2.92 -0.44
C PHE A 78 8.46 -1.80 0.47
N VAL A 79 8.85 -1.85 1.73
CA VAL A 79 8.36 -0.93 2.75
C VAL A 79 9.53 -0.43 3.59
N ARG A 80 9.42 0.82 4.03
CA ARG A 80 10.21 1.36 5.14
C ARG A 80 9.26 1.45 6.33
N ALA A 81 9.57 0.70 7.38
CA ALA A 81 8.75 0.66 8.58
C ALA A 81 9.64 0.68 9.83
N GLY A 82 9.26 1.52 10.79
CA GLY A 82 9.71 1.46 12.18
C GLY A 82 8.58 0.91 13.05
N PHE A 83 8.11 1.71 14.01
CA PHE A 83 6.88 1.39 14.77
C PHE A 83 5.61 1.43 13.89
N ILE A 84 5.64 2.30 12.87
CA ILE A 84 4.60 2.49 11.86
C ILE A 84 5.25 2.47 10.47
N THR A 85 4.44 2.26 9.44
CA THR A 85 4.91 2.29 8.05
C THR A 85 5.17 3.74 7.62
N ASP A 86 6.43 4.06 7.34
CA ASP A 86 6.84 5.38 6.88
C ASP A 86 6.59 5.55 5.38
N ALA A 87 6.95 4.53 4.59
CA ALA A 87 6.86 4.58 3.14
C ALA A 87 6.61 3.20 2.53
N ILE A 88 6.00 3.20 1.35
CA ILE A 88 5.76 2.00 0.54
C ILE A 88 6.19 2.27 -0.90
N GLY A 89 6.77 1.26 -1.53
CA GLY A 89 7.10 1.25 -2.94
C GLY A 89 6.72 -0.08 -3.59
N VAL A 90 6.73 -0.09 -4.92
CA VAL A 90 6.29 -1.23 -5.74
C VAL A 90 7.39 -1.68 -6.69
N TYR A 91 7.42 -2.98 -6.94
CA TYR A 91 8.17 -3.56 -8.05
C TYR A 91 7.24 -3.77 -9.23
N VAL A 92 7.57 -3.15 -10.35
CA VAL A 92 6.85 -3.30 -11.62
C VAL A 92 7.62 -4.24 -12.52
N ARG A 93 6.91 -5.20 -13.12
CA ARG A 93 7.42 -6.01 -14.21
C ARG A 93 6.80 -5.53 -15.50
N HIS A 94 7.66 -5.17 -16.45
CA HIS A 94 7.26 -4.95 -17.83
C HIS A 94 7.08 -6.29 -18.54
N CYS A 95 5.96 -6.43 -19.24
CA CYS A 95 5.57 -7.66 -19.94
C CYS A 95 5.50 -7.43 -21.45
#